data_AF-A0A8H7EZ42-F1
#
_entry.id   AF-A0A8H7EZ42-F1
#
_cell.length_a   1.000
_cell.length_b   1.000
_cell.length_c   1.000
_cell.angle_alpha   90.00
_cell.angle_beta   90.00
_cell.angle_gamma   90.00
#
_symmetry.space_group_name_H-M   'P 1'
#
loop_
_entity.id
_entity.type
_entity.pdbx_description
1 polymer ?
#
loop_
_entity_poly.entity_id
_entity_poly.type
_entity_poly.pdbx_seq_one_letter_code
_entity_poly.pdbx_strand_id
1 'polypeptide(L)'
;MTPTLTMSASATELKRALKSWRRETYEKSPSKNSEFFGEQLLMDDFLLDRIVGLALQRKVPTVSALASQVKYVYIRRYGEQIVEIIQRHCPQNVELSSSFPIMN
;
A
#
# COMPACT_ATOMS: atom_id res chain seq x y z
N MET A 1 24.02 -0.09 -15.29
CA MET A 1 24.12 0.80 -14.12
C MET A 1 22.72 0.97 -13.55
N THR A 2 22.36 0.21 -12.52
CA THR A 2 21.11 0.41 -11.79
C THR A 2 21.27 1.70 -10.97
N PRO A 3 20.39 2.71 -11.14
CA PRO A 3 20.47 3.90 -10.32
C PRO A 3 20.26 3.51 -8.87
N THR A 4 21.23 3.85 -8.02
CA THR A 4 21.14 3.74 -6.56
C THR A 4 19.97 4.60 -6.13
N LEU A 5 18.81 3.97 -5.94
CA LEU A 5 17.62 4.59 -5.38
C LEU A 5 17.97 5.01 -3.95
N THR A 6 18.39 6.26 -3.78
CA THR A 6 18.29 6.94 -2.49
C THR A 6 16.81 6.87 -2.10
N MET A 7 16.44 5.91 -1.25
CA MET A 7 15.08 5.84 -0.72
C MET A 7 14.80 7.16 -0.02
N SER A 8 13.81 7.90 -0.51
CA SER A 8 13.35 9.11 0.17
C SER A 8 12.92 8.76 1.60
N ALA A 9 13.03 9.70 2.54
CA ALA A 9 12.58 9.48 3.91
C ALA A 9 11.13 8.96 3.96
N SER A 10 10.26 9.49 3.08
CA SER A 10 8.88 9.03 2.89
C SER A 10 8.77 7.56 2.45
N ALA A 11 9.67 7.07 1.59
CA ALA A 11 9.70 5.67 1.16
C ALA A 11 10.03 4.73 2.34
N THR A 12 11.02 5.11 3.14
CA THR A 12 11.45 4.35 4.32
C THR A 12 10.35 4.33 5.38
N GLU A 13 9.70 5.47 5.61
CA GLU A 13 8.57 5.58 6.54
C GLU A 13 7.37 4.77 6.08
N LEU A 14 7.00 4.84 4.80
CA LEU A 14 5.92 4.04 4.23
C LEU A 14 6.20 2.53 4.39
N LYS A 15 7.42 2.11 4.03
CA LYS A 15 7.85 0.71 4.20
C LYS A 15 7.74 0.26 5.66
N ARG A 16 8.14 1.11 6.60
CA ARG A 16 8.01 0.84 8.04
C ARG A 16 6.54 0.76 8.48
N ALA A 17 5.70 1.68 8.02
CA ALA A 17 4.27 1.71 8.36
C ALA A 17 3.54 0.45 7.85
N LEU A 18 3.82 0.02 6.61
CA LEU A 18 3.24 -1.20 6.06
C LEU A 18 3.71 -2.45 6.80
N LYS A 19 4.98 -2.53 7.22
CA LYS A 19 5.48 -3.62 8.06
C LYS A 19 4.81 -3.67 9.42
N SER A 20 4.66 -2.51 10.08
CA SER A 20 3.94 -2.44 11.36
C SER A 20 2.48 -2.87 11.22
N TRP A 21 1.78 -2.36 10.19
CA TRP A 21 0.40 -2.74 9.89
C TRP A 21 0.27 -4.24 9.63
N ARG A 22 1.19 -4.83 8.86
CA ARG A 22 1.21 -6.28 8.57
C ARG A 22 1.31 -7.10 9.86
N ARG A 23 2.27 -6.75 10.73
CA ARG A 23 2.46 -7.41 12.02
C ARG A 23 1.23 -7.30 12.92
N GLU A 24 0.69 -6.11 13.09
CA GLU A 24 -0.49 -5.88 13.94
C GLU A 24 -1.73 -6.60 13.41
N THR A 25 -1.91 -6.65 12.10
CA THR A 25 -3.02 -7.37 11.46
C THR A 25 -2.88 -8.87 11.65
N TYR A 26 -1.66 -9.40 11.58
CA TYR A 26 -1.37 -10.81 11.85
C TYR A 26 -1.63 -11.16 13.32
N GLU A 27 -1.18 -10.31 14.25
CA GLU A 27 -1.35 -10.53 15.68
C GLU A 27 -2.81 -10.55 16.14
N LYS A 28 -3.66 -9.78 15.46
CA LYS A 28 -5.12 -9.76 15.69
C LYS A 28 -5.85 -10.91 14.99
N SER A 29 -5.16 -11.69 14.15
CA SER A 29 -5.77 -12.80 13.44
C SER A 29 -5.91 -14.02 14.36
N PRO A 30 -7.08 -14.69 14.40
CA PRO A 30 -7.24 -15.94 15.14
C PRO A 30 -6.33 -17.07 14.62
N SER A 31 -5.78 -16.92 13.42
CA SER A 31 -4.87 -17.88 12.78
C SER A 31 -3.42 -17.83 13.26
N LYS A 32 -3.07 -16.92 14.20
CA LYS A 32 -1.70 -16.65 14.66
C LYS A 32 -0.90 -17.89 15.09
N ASN A 33 -1.60 -18.93 15.56
CA ASN A 33 -0.99 -20.10 16.20
C ASN A 33 -0.73 -21.27 15.24
N SER A 34 -1.08 -21.16 13.96
CA SER A 34 -1.12 -22.31 13.05
C SER A 34 -0.15 -22.27 11.87
N GLU A 35 0.58 -21.17 11.64
CA GLU A 35 1.22 -20.95 10.34
C GLU A 35 2.74 -20.75 10.40
N PHE A 36 3.46 -21.61 9.67
CA PHE A 36 4.91 -21.58 9.46
C PHE A 36 5.42 -20.28 8.81
N PHE A 37 4.56 -19.54 8.10
CA PHE A 37 4.93 -18.36 7.32
C PHE A 37 4.69 -17.03 8.07
N GLY A 38 4.03 -17.06 9.23
CA GLY A 38 3.82 -15.88 10.07
C GLY A 38 3.14 -14.71 9.36
N GLU A 39 3.55 -13.48 9.71
CA GLU A 39 2.99 -12.25 9.14
C GLU A 39 3.17 -12.12 7.62
N GLN A 40 4.12 -12.86 7.02
CA GLN A 40 4.35 -12.84 5.57
C GLN A 40 3.19 -13.49 4.80
N LEU A 41 2.33 -14.30 5.45
CA LEU A 41 1.11 -14.81 4.82
C LEU A 41 0.17 -13.66 4.42
N LEU A 42 0.10 -12.61 5.23
CA LEU A 42 -0.76 -11.47 4.95
C LEU A 42 -0.25 -10.61 3.80
N MET A 43 1.06 -10.45 3.67
CA MET A 43 1.72 -9.68 2.62
C MET A 43 3.21 -10.00 2.63
N ASP A 44 3.69 -10.68 1.60
CA ASP A 44 5.12 -10.96 1.49
C ASP A 44 5.94 -9.68 1.24
N ASP A 45 7.25 -9.77 1.44
CA ASP A 45 8.14 -8.62 1.30
C ASP A 45 8.25 -8.11 -0.17
N PHE A 46 8.04 -8.98 -1.16
CA PHE A 46 8.06 -8.59 -2.57
C PHE A 46 6.85 -7.72 -2.93
N LEU A 47 5.66 -8.12 -2.48
CA LEU A 47 4.43 -7.36 -2.63
C LEU A 47 4.53 -6.03 -1.89
N LEU A 48 5.05 -6.03 -0.66
CA LEU A 48 5.26 -4.81 0.12
C LEU A 48 6.17 -3.82 -0.63
N ASP A 49 7.32 -4.28 -1.13
CA ASP A 49 8.25 -3.45 -1.88
C ASP A 49 7.65 -2.95 -3.20
N ARG A 50 6.83 -3.77 -3.86
CA ARG A 50 6.07 -3.35 -5.05
C ARG A 50 5.09 -2.23 -4.72
N ILE A 51 4.35 -2.33 -3.62
CA ILE A 51 3.41 -1.31 -3.16
C ILE A 51 4.15 0.01 -2.87
N VAL A 52 5.28 -0.05 -2.16
CA VAL A 52 6.12 1.12 -1.90
C VAL A 52 6.59 1.76 -3.21
N GLY A 53 7.07 0.95 -4.18
CA GLY A 53 7.48 1.46 -5.48
C GLY A 53 6.36 2.13 -6.27
N LEU A 54 5.15 1.56 -6.25
CA LEU A 54 3.98 2.14 -6.90
C LEU A 54 3.51 3.44 -6.21
N ALA A 55 3.58 3.48 -4.87
CA ALA A 55 3.23 4.67 -4.08
C ALA A 55 4.16 5.84 -4.37
N LEU A 56 5.47 5.61 -4.47
CA LEU A 56 6.45 6.64 -4.85
C LEU A 56 6.22 7.17 -6.26
N GLN A 57 5.72 6.32 -7.16
CA GLN A 57 5.33 6.70 -8.52
C GLN A 57 3.92 7.34 -8.58
N ARG A 58 3.24 7.49 -7.44
CA ARG A 58 1.86 8.00 -7.34
C ARG A 58 0.85 7.22 -8.19
N LYS A 59 1.06 5.90 -8.33
CA LYS A 59 0.24 5.01 -9.16
C LYS A 59 -0.87 4.29 -8.39
N VAL A 60 -1.09 4.66 -7.12
CA VAL A 60 -2.01 3.95 -6.21
C VAL A 60 -2.95 4.93 -5.49
N PRO A 61 -3.79 5.70 -6.20
CA PRO A 61 -4.72 6.63 -5.55
C PRO A 61 -5.90 5.92 -4.88
N THR A 62 -6.22 4.72 -5.36
CA THR A 62 -7.42 3.96 -4.97
C THR A 62 -7.12 2.48 -4.84
N VAL A 63 -8.03 1.75 -4.18
CA VAL A 63 -7.96 0.28 -4.07
C VAL A 63 -8.03 -0.38 -5.44
N SER A 64 -8.81 0.17 -6.37
CA SER A 64 -8.89 -0.32 -7.75
C SER A 64 -7.55 -0.19 -8.49
N ALA A 65 -6.89 0.97 -8.34
CA ALA A 65 -5.56 1.17 -8.91
C ALA A 65 -4.54 0.18 -8.31
N LEU A 66 -4.59 -0.05 -7.00
CA LEU A 66 -3.77 -1.06 -6.33
C LEU A 66 -4.04 -2.46 -6.92
N ALA A 67 -5.31 -2.87 -6.96
CA ALA A 67 -5.74 -4.17 -7.48
C ALA A 67 -5.31 -4.42 -8.93
N SER A 68 -5.27 -3.37 -9.77
CA SER A 68 -4.85 -3.48 -11.16
C SER A 68 -3.34 -3.74 -11.33
N GLN A 69 -2.54 -3.39 -10.32
CA GLN A 69 -1.08 -3.42 -10.38
C GLN A 69 -0.46 -4.57 -9.59
N VAL A 70 -1.18 -5.12 -8.61
CA VAL A 70 -0.71 -6.21 -7.76
C VAL A 70 -1.74 -7.33 -7.66
N LYS A 71 -1.26 -8.57 -7.76
CA LYS A 71 -2.08 -9.76 -7.49
C LYS A 71 -2.10 -10.02 -5.98
N TYR A 72 -2.93 -9.27 -5.27
CA TYR A 72 -3.08 -9.40 -3.83
C TYR A 72 -4.40 -10.07 -3.46
N VAL A 73 -4.33 -11.28 -2.88
CA VAL A 73 -5.53 -12.09 -2.58
C VAL A 73 -6.44 -11.46 -1.53
N TYR A 74 -5.90 -10.68 -0.60
CA TYR A 74 -6.66 -10.00 0.45
C TYR A 74 -7.01 -8.55 0.10
N ILE A 75 -6.91 -8.15 -1.19
CA ILE A 75 -7.16 -6.77 -1.62
C ILE A 75 -8.56 -6.27 -1.24
N ARG A 76 -9.57 -7.14 -1.27
CA ARG A 76 -10.94 -6.80 -0.86
C ARG A 76 -11.07 -6.55 0.64
N ARG A 77 -10.21 -7.16 1.46
CA ARG A 77 -10.27 -7.09 2.91
C ARG A 77 -9.41 -5.97 3.47
N TYR A 78 -8.24 -5.74 2.86
CA TYR A 78 -7.21 -4.87 3.41
C TYR A 78 -6.80 -3.72 2.48
N GLY A 79 -7.31 -3.70 1.25
CA GLY A 79 -6.92 -2.71 0.25
C GLY A 79 -7.16 -1.27 0.68
N GLU A 80 -8.27 -0.96 1.33
CA GLU A 80 -8.59 0.38 1.82
C GLU A 80 -7.57 0.86 2.86
N GLN A 81 -7.26 0.02 3.85
CA GLN A 81 -6.29 0.33 4.90
C GLN A 81 -4.89 0.56 4.32
N ILE A 82 -4.49 -0.25 3.33
CA ILE A 82 -3.21 -0.09 2.63
C ILE A 82 -3.18 1.25 1.89
N VAL A 83 -4.24 1.61 1.17
CA VAL A 83 -4.32 2.88 0.45
C VAL A 83 -4.30 4.07 1.41
N GLU A 84 -4.97 3.99 2.56
CA GLU A 84 -4.93 5.02 3.59
C GLU A 84 -3.50 5.24 4.13
N ILE A 85 -2.76 4.15 4.41
CA ILE A 85 -1.36 4.22 4.82
C ILE A 85 -0.50 4.88 3.73
N ILE A 86 -0.72 4.51 2.46
CA ILE A 86 -0.03 5.12 1.32
C ILE A 86 -0.30 6.63 1.28
N GLN A 87 -1.56 7.05 1.36
CA GLN A 87 -1.94 8.47 1.29
C GLN A 87 -1.36 9.30 2.43
N ARG A 88 -1.21 8.71 3.64
CA ARG A 88 -0.59 9.38 4.79
C ARG A 88 0.89 9.68 4.60
N HIS A 89 1.64 8.78 3.98
CA HIS A 89 3.10 8.92 3.79
C HIS A 89 3.50 9.45 2.42
N CYS A 90 2.64 9.27 1.42
CA CYS A 90 2.83 9.67 0.04
C CYS A 90 1.50 10.27 -0.45
N PRO A 91 1.13 11.47 0.03
CA PRO A 91 -0.10 12.13 -0.38
C PRO A 91 -0.08 12.30 -1.89
N GLN A 92 -0.99 11.60 -2.55
CA GLN A 92 -1.26 11.82 -3.95
C GLN A 92 -2.19 13.02 -3.99
N ASN A 93 -1.81 14.04 -4.75
CA ASN A 93 -2.68 15.17 -4.99
C ASN A 93 -3.82 14.65 -5.87
N VAL A 94 -4.83 14.06 -5.24
CA VAL A 94 -6.12 13.81 -5.87
C VAL A 94 -6.73 15.20 -5.94
N GLU A 95 -6.28 16.01 -6.91
CA GLU A 95 -7.09 17.13 -7.34
C GLU A 95 -8.41 16.52 -7.75
N LEU A 96 -9.40 16.70 -6.88
CA LEU A 96 -10.79 16.59 -7.23
C LEU A 96 -10.93 17.49 -8.45
N SER A 97 -10.93 16.88 -9.63
CA SER A 97 -11.43 17.48 -10.85
C SER A 97 -12.93 17.68 -10.62
N SER A 98 -13.26 18.70 -9.82
CA SER A 98 -14.54 19.39 -9.85
C SER A 98 -14.55 20.21 -11.14
N SER A 99 -14.54 19.51 -12.28
CA SER A 99 -15.01 20.09 -13.53
C SER A 99 -16.52 20.20 -13.40
N PHE A 100 -16.98 21.34 -12.86
CA PHE A 100 -18.36 21.77 -12.97
C PHE A 100 -18.68 21.94 -14.46
N PRO A 101 -19.71 21.29 -15.02
CA PRO A 101 -20.39 21.85 -16.17
C PRO A 101 -21.31 22.96 -15.64
N ILE A 102 -20.95 24.20 -15.93
CA ILE A 102 -21.90 25.30 -16.02
C ILE A 102 -22.93 24.87 -17.07
N MET A 103 -24.20 24.76 -16.70
CA MET A 103 -25.30 24.80 -17.66
C MET A 103 -26.12 26.05 -17.39
N ASN A 104 -26.05 26.94 -18.38
CA ASN A 104 -27.00 28.02 -18.65
C ASN A 104 -28.42 27.48 -18.81
#